data_AF-A0A077R9V5-F1
#
_entry.id   AF-A0A077R9V5-F1
#
_cell.length_a   1.000
_cell.length_b   1.000
_cell.length_c   1.000
_cell.angle_alpha   90.00
_cell.angle_beta   90.00
_cell.angle_gamma   90.00
#
_symmetry.space_group_name_H-M   'P 1'
#
loop_
_entity.id
_entity.type
_entity.pdbx_description
1 polymer ?
#
loop_
_entity_poly.entity_id
_entity_poly.type
_entity_poly.pdbx_seq_one_letter_code
_entity_poly.pdbx_strand_id
1 'polypeptide(L)'
;MLAFEVASTTTAKIRINAVSPGPYASQMTASDKDDKTNMSSLKGKMDVMSLSAGRPGREEDMVQMTQFLASYQYLNGQVVCVDGGYTLTEP
;
A
#
# COMPACT_ATOMS: atom_id res chain seq x y z
N MET A 1 4.71 16.77 5.11
CA MET A 1 5.02 15.36 4.80
C MET A 1 5.79 14.77 5.98
N LEU A 2 5.39 13.61 6.54
CA LEU A 2 5.97 13.06 7.78
C LEU A 2 7.51 12.99 7.77
N ALA A 3 8.09 12.55 6.65
CA ALA A 3 9.54 12.46 6.54
C ALA A 3 10.26 13.81 6.69
N PHE A 4 9.66 14.90 6.20
CA PHE A 4 10.21 16.24 6.37
C PHE A 4 10.15 16.68 7.83
N GLU A 5 9.01 16.49 8.50
CA GLU A 5 8.84 16.85 9.92
C GLU A 5 9.82 16.11 10.82
N VAL A 6 10.02 14.81 10.60
CA VAL A 6 10.99 14.06 11.39
C VAL A 6 12.40 14.52 11.06
N ALA A 7 12.77 14.70 9.78
CA ALA A 7 14.10 15.17 9.43
C ALA A 7 14.42 16.58 9.96
N SER A 8 13.42 17.45 10.12
CA SER A 8 13.60 18.83 10.62
C SER A 8 13.61 18.93 12.15
N THR A 9 13.01 17.96 12.85
CA THR A 9 12.82 18.02 14.33
C THR A 9 13.71 17.06 15.12
N THR A 10 14.33 16.08 14.47
CA THR A 10 15.23 15.12 15.15
C THR A 10 16.57 14.95 14.43
N THR A 11 17.56 14.50 15.19
CA THR A 11 18.89 14.08 14.68
C THR A 11 18.97 12.58 14.41
N ALA A 12 17.86 11.86 14.57
CA ALA A 12 17.79 10.42 14.33
C ALA A 12 18.12 10.10 12.87
N LYS A 13 19.05 9.16 12.67
CA LYS A 13 19.52 8.72 11.34
C LYS A 13 18.58 7.65 10.76
N ILE A 14 17.31 8.01 10.61
CA ILE A 14 16.26 7.13 10.07
C ILE A 14 15.76 7.65 8.73
N ARG A 15 15.43 6.71 7.83
CA ARG A 15 14.73 7.01 6.58
C ARG A 15 13.24 6.78 6.79
N ILE A 16 12.42 7.64 6.20
CA ILE A 16 10.96 7.54 6.26
C ILE A 16 10.42 7.59 4.84
N ASN A 17 9.68 6.55 4.49
CA ASN A 17 8.92 6.46 3.26
C ASN A 17 7.51 5.97 3.62
N ALA A 18 6.55 6.19 2.73
CA ALA A 18 5.17 5.74 2.89
C ALA A 18 4.76 4.85 1.72
N VAL A 19 3.99 3.81 2.02
CA VAL A 19 3.28 3.00 1.03
C VAL A 19 1.82 3.45 1.05
N SER A 20 1.29 3.82 -0.11
CA SER A 20 -0.11 4.21 -0.30
C SER A 20 -0.82 3.08 -1.05
N PRO A 21 -1.38 2.07 -0.34
CA PRO A 21 -2.02 0.94 -0.97
C PRO A 21 -3.37 1.32 -1.58
N GLY A 22 -3.68 0.73 -2.72
CA GLY A 22 -5.05 0.69 -3.25
C GLY A 22 -5.83 -0.50 -2.68
N PRO A 23 -6.95 -0.89 -3.31
CA PRO A 23 -7.74 -2.02 -2.86
C PRO A 23 -6.96 -3.34 -2.89
N TYR A 24 -6.74 -3.92 -1.70
CA TYR A 24 -6.17 -5.26 -1.55
C TYR A 24 -6.90 -5.99 -0.43
N ALA A 25 -6.90 -7.33 -0.45
CA ALA A 25 -7.51 -8.09 0.63
C ALA A 25 -6.79 -7.75 1.94
N SER A 26 -7.49 -7.15 2.90
CA SER A 26 -6.99 -6.82 4.23
C SER A 26 -8.12 -6.94 5.25
N GLN A 27 -7.83 -6.83 6.54
CA GLN A 27 -8.87 -6.82 7.58
C GLN A 27 -9.85 -5.64 7.46
N MET A 28 -9.54 -4.62 6.65
CA MET A 28 -10.31 -3.36 6.55
C MET A 28 -11.09 -3.23 5.24
N THR A 29 -10.85 -4.08 4.23
CA THR A 29 -11.30 -3.81 2.85
C THR A 29 -12.72 -4.30 2.54
N ALA A 30 -13.28 -5.21 3.33
CA ALA A 30 -14.70 -5.58 3.25
C ALA A 30 -15.29 -5.88 4.63
N SER A 31 -16.62 -5.82 4.70
CA SER A 31 -17.43 -6.24 5.86
C SER A 31 -17.26 -7.72 6.20
N ASP A 32 -16.97 -8.51 5.18
CA ASP A 32 -16.90 -9.96 5.26
C ASP A 32 -15.45 -10.33 5.60
N LYS A 33 -15.25 -11.13 6.64
CA LYS A 33 -13.93 -11.60 7.07
C LYS A 33 -13.93 -13.11 7.16
N ASP A 34 -12.84 -13.72 6.74
CA ASP A 34 -12.60 -15.13 7.01
C ASP A 34 -12.15 -15.31 8.47
N ASP A 35 -12.81 -16.17 9.23
CA ASP A 35 -12.57 -16.33 10.67
C ASP A 35 -11.17 -16.88 11.01
N LYS A 36 -10.49 -17.53 10.06
CA LYS A 36 -9.16 -18.13 10.28
C LYS A 36 -8.03 -17.17 9.96
N THR A 37 -8.20 -16.37 8.92
CA THR A 37 -7.18 -15.45 8.39
C THR A 37 -7.45 -14.00 8.77
N ASN A 38 -8.66 -13.67 9.23
CA ASN A 38 -9.19 -12.33 9.43
C ASN A 38 -9.19 -11.45 8.16
N MET A 39 -8.98 -12.06 6.98
CA MET A 39 -8.86 -11.33 5.73
C MET A 39 -10.20 -11.15 5.06
N SER A 40 -10.39 -10.00 4.42
CA SER A 40 -11.58 -9.77 3.61
C SER A 40 -11.53 -10.47 2.26
N SER A 41 -12.70 -10.87 1.76
CA SER A 41 -12.86 -11.33 0.39
C SER A 41 -13.18 -10.15 -0.52
N LEU A 42 -12.42 -10.00 -1.60
CA LEU A 42 -12.71 -9.06 -2.70
C LEU A 42 -13.33 -9.75 -3.93
N LYS A 43 -13.80 -10.99 -3.75
CA LYS A 43 -14.40 -11.78 -4.83
C LYS A 43 -15.65 -11.07 -5.36
N GLY A 44 -15.70 -10.84 -6.68
CA GLY A 44 -16.84 -10.19 -7.35
C GLY A 44 -16.87 -8.66 -7.25
N LYS A 45 -15.88 -8.01 -6.63
CA LYS A 45 -15.77 -6.54 -6.57
C LYS A 45 -14.85 -5.94 -7.63
N MET A 46 -14.24 -6.78 -8.46
CA MET A 46 -13.24 -6.37 -9.46
C MET A 46 -13.84 -5.43 -10.52
N ASP A 47 -15.07 -5.72 -10.96
CA ASP A 47 -15.79 -4.92 -11.96
C ASP A 47 -16.12 -3.50 -11.49
N VAL A 48 -16.06 -3.24 -10.18
CA VAL A 48 -16.39 -1.95 -9.56
C VAL A 48 -15.14 -1.11 -9.29
N MET A 49 -13.95 -1.72 -9.27
CA MET A 49 -12.73 -1.06 -8.79
C MET A 49 -11.88 -0.43 -9.90
N SER A 50 -12.28 -0.54 -11.18
CA SER A 50 -11.59 0.05 -12.34
C SER A 50 -10.06 -0.12 -12.34
N LEU A 51 -9.54 -1.25 -11.84
CA LEU A 51 -8.11 -1.43 -11.65
C LEU A 51 -7.41 -1.78 -12.98
N SER A 52 -6.45 -0.97 -13.39
CA SER A 52 -5.62 -1.23 -14.59
C SER A 52 -4.88 -2.57 -14.50
N ALA A 53 -4.49 -3.00 -13.30
CA ALA A 53 -3.85 -4.28 -13.06
C ALA A 53 -4.78 -5.49 -13.28
N GLY A 54 -6.09 -5.28 -13.48
CA GLY A 54 -7.08 -6.34 -13.69
C GLY A 54 -7.26 -7.27 -12.48
N ARG A 55 -6.77 -6.87 -11.31
CA ARG A 55 -6.96 -7.58 -10.05
C ARG A 55 -6.78 -6.66 -8.85
N PRO A 56 -7.43 -6.95 -7.71
CA PRO A 56 -7.04 -6.38 -6.43
C PRO A 56 -5.58 -6.70 -6.08
N GLY A 57 -5.01 -5.86 -5.24
CA GLY A 57 -3.74 -6.15 -4.59
C GLY A 57 -3.83 -7.40 -3.70
N ARG A 58 -2.68 -7.99 -3.45
CA ARG A 58 -2.48 -9.10 -2.51
C ARG A 58 -1.47 -8.69 -1.44
N GLU A 59 -1.39 -9.44 -0.36
CA GLU A 59 -0.39 -9.19 0.69
C GLU A 59 1.03 -9.20 0.12
N GLU A 60 1.32 -10.05 -0.86
CA GLU A 60 2.64 -10.14 -1.49
C GLU A 60 3.03 -8.86 -2.21
N ASP A 61 2.06 -8.08 -2.74
CA ASP A 61 2.35 -6.79 -3.37
C ASP A 61 2.85 -5.77 -2.31
N MET A 62 2.27 -5.80 -1.10
CA MET A 62 2.67 -4.96 0.03
C MET A 62 4.03 -5.38 0.59
N VAL A 63 4.27 -6.69 0.70
CA VAL A 63 5.55 -7.26 1.15
C VAL A 63 6.67 -6.87 0.20
N GLN A 64 6.46 -6.99 -1.11
CA GLN A 64 7.47 -6.62 -2.11
C GLN A 64 7.85 -5.14 -2.02
N MET A 65 6.86 -4.24 -1.93
CA MET A 65 7.14 -2.80 -1.78
C MET A 65 7.89 -2.50 -0.47
N THR A 66 7.50 -3.16 0.61
CA THR A 66 8.14 -2.99 1.92
C THR A 66 9.60 -3.46 1.88
N GLN A 67 9.89 -4.61 1.26
CA GLN A 67 11.25 -5.10 1.07
C GLN A 67 12.09 -4.16 0.19
N PHE A 68 11.50 -3.56 -0.85
CA PHE A 68 12.17 -2.54 -1.65
C PHE A 68 12.55 -1.31 -0.81
N LEU A 69 11.63 -0.74 -0.03
CA LEU A 69 11.93 0.43 0.83
C LEU A 69 12.98 0.10 1.90
N ALA A 70 12.93 -1.11 2.45
CA ALA A 70 13.87 -1.58 3.46
C ALA A 70 15.30 -1.70 2.88
N SER A 71 15.44 -2.24 1.67
CA SER A 71 16.73 -2.46 1.01
C SER A 71 17.32 -1.23 0.30
N TYR A 72 16.50 -0.26 -0.10
CA TYR A 72 16.95 0.90 -0.89
C TYR A 72 17.49 2.04 -0.02
N GLN A 73 18.80 2.03 0.27
CA GLN A 73 19.42 2.94 1.25
C GLN A 73 19.42 4.43 0.87
N TYR A 74 19.29 4.77 -0.41
CA TYR A 74 19.29 6.17 -0.86
C TYR A 74 17.88 6.78 -1.03
N LEU A 75 16.83 5.98 -0.82
CA LEU A 75 15.44 6.42 -0.96
C LEU A 75 14.90 6.92 0.38
N ASN A 76 14.50 8.19 0.41
CA ASN A 76 13.93 8.83 1.59
C ASN A 76 12.85 9.84 1.19
N GLY A 77 11.83 9.97 2.03
CA GLY A 77 10.73 10.92 1.86
C GLY A 77 9.77 10.59 0.72
N GLN A 78 9.77 9.38 0.18
CA GLN A 78 8.86 9.03 -0.91
C GLN A 78 7.52 8.52 -0.39
N VAL A 79 6.45 8.87 -1.10
CA VAL A 79 5.14 8.24 -0.99
C VAL A 79 4.96 7.42 -2.26
N VAL A 80 4.87 6.09 -2.12
CA VAL A 80 4.76 5.19 -3.26
C VAL A 80 3.37 4.58 -3.31
N CYS A 81 2.66 4.87 -4.40
CA CYS A 81 1.35 4.27 -4.67
C CYS A 81 1.52 2.81 -5.09
N VAL A 82 0.81 1.90 -4.41
CA VAL A 82 0.75 0.47 -4.72
C VAL A 82 -0.70 0.07 -4.82
N ASP A 83 -1.33 0.46 -5.92
CA ASP A 83 -2.79 0.49 -6.05
C ASP A 83 -3.33 -0.21 -7.29
N GLY A 84 -2.48 -0.92 -8.03
CA GLY A 84 -2.88 -1.57 -9.27
C GLY A 84 -3.34 -0.61 -10.37
N GLY A 85 -2.93 0.67 -10.29
CA GLY A 85 -3.31 1.71 -11.25
C GLY A 85 -4.68 2.32 -10.99
N TYR A 86 -5.21 2.20 -9.76
CA TYR A 86 -6.46 2.87 -9.36
C TYR A 86 -6.39 4.39 -9.57
N THR A 87 -5.29 5.02 -9.16
CA THR A 87 -5.04 6.47 -9.33
C THR A 87 -4.85 6.91 -10.79
N LEU A 88 -4.75 5.98 -11.75
CA LEU A 88 -4.68 6.31 -13.18
C LEU A 88 -6.07 6.39 -13.82
N THR A 89 -7.09 5.80 -13.19
CA THR A 89 -8.44 5.68 -13.74
C THR A 89 -9.46 6.56 -13.01
N GLU A 90 -9.20 6.87 -11.74
CA GLU A 90 -10.04 7.75 -10.91
C GLU A 90 -9.23 9.02 -10.53
N PRO A 91 -9.71 10.23 -10.85
CA PRO A 91 -9.00 11.49 -10.59
C PRO A 91 -8.96 11.91 -9.10
#